data_AF-A0A832WGZ7-F1
#
_entry.id   AF-A0A832WGZ7-F1
#
_cell.length_a   1.000
_cell.length_b   1.000
_cell.length_c   1.000
_cell.angle_alpha   90.00
_cell.angle_beta   90.00
_cell.angle_gamma   90.00
#
_symmetry.space_group_name_H-M   'P 1'
#
loop_
_entity.id
_entity.type
_entity.pdbx_description
1 polymer ?
#
loop_
_entity_poly.entity_id
_entity_poly.type
_entity_poly.pdbx_seq_one_letter_code
_entity_poly.pdbx_strand_id
1 'polypeptide(L)'
;MKYLRNDEEHVVLEITGESHTICNILRKRLMAQDEVSAAAYDITHPLIGQPEFEVVSSNPKESLVTASETVKAEANEFKDALLEAFNE
;
A
#
# COMPACT_ATOMS: atom_id res chain seq x y z
N MET A 1 -10.01 7.17 3.40
CA MET A 1 -8.98 6.73 4.36
C MET A 1 -9.12 7.52 5.66
N LYS A 2 -8.98 6.85 6.79
CA LYS A 2 -9.07 7.45 8.13
C LYS A 2 -7.94 6.92 9.00
N TYR A 3 -7.32 7.77 9.80
CA TYR A 3 -6.37 7.31 10.82
C TYR A 3 -7.12 6.62 11.96
N LEU A 4 -6.74 5.37 12.24
CA LEU A 4 -7.09 4.65 13.46
C LEU A 4 -6.01 4.85 14.53
N ARG A 5 -4.75 4.97 14.09
CA ARG A 5 -3.58 5.28 14.93
C ARG A 5 -2.57 6.13 14.14
N ASN A 6 -1.93 7.09 14.80
CA ASN A 6 -0.93 7.98 14.19
C ASN A 6 0.12 8.37 15.23
N ASP A 7 1.02 7.44 15.51
CA ASP A 7 2.22 7.67 16.32
C ASP A 7 3.42 7.95 15.41
N GLU A 8 4.57 8.34 15.98
CA GLU A 8 5.77 8.71 15.21
C GLU A 8 6.28 7.56 14.33
N GLU A 9 6.34 6.34 14.85
CA GLU A 9 6.87 5.17 14.15
C GLU A 9 5.79 4.14 13.77
N HIS A 10 4.52 4.42 14.07
CA HIS A 10 3.42 3.47 13.88
C HIS A 10 2.15 4.19 13.41
N VAL A 11 1.70 3.85 12.20
CA VAL A 11 0.45 4.33 11.63
C VAL A 11 -0.50 3.16 11.33
N VAL A 12 -1.79 3.34 11.68
CA VAL A 12 -2.87 2.43 11.27
C VAL A 12 -3.94 3.24 10.53
N LEU A 13 -4.31 2.77 9.34
CA LEU A 13 -5.27 3.41 8.44
C LEU A 13 -6.44 2.49 8.14
N GLU A 14 -7.66 2.99 8.26
CA GLU A 14 -8.83 2.39 7.62
C GLU A 14 -8.89 2.85 6.16
N ILE A 15 -8.85 1.91 5.20
CA ILE A 15 -8.88 2.20 3.77
C ILE A 15 -10.28 1.90 3.21
N THR A 16 -11.22 2.81 3.49
CA THR A 16 -12.62 2.67 3.06
C THR A 16 -12.76 2.57 1.54
N GLY A 17 -13.54 1.58 1.08
CA GLY A 17 -13.84 1.36 -0.35
C GLY A 17 -12.80 0.52 -1.10
N GLU A 18 -11.72 0.13 -0.44
CA GLU A 18 -10.70 -0.76 -0.99
C GLU A 18 -10.79 -2.17 -0.42
N SER A 19 -10.04 -3.09 -1.02
CA SER A 19 -9.97 -4.50 -0.61
C SER A 19 -8.54 -5.02 -0.66
N HIS A 20 -8.36 -6.33 -0.79
CA HIS A 20 -7.07 -6.99 -0.83
C HIS A 20 -6.14 -6.48 -1.94
N THR A 21 -6.65 -6.00 -3.07
CA THR A 21 -5.82 -5.62 -4.23
C THR A 21 -4.83 -4.52 -3.88
N ILE A 22 -5.31 -3.32 -3.55
CA ILE A 22 -4.44 -2.18 -3.20
C ILE A 22 -3.63 -2.50 -1.95
N CYS A 23 -4.25 -3.07 -0.92
CA CYS A 23 -3.57 -3.37 0.34
C CYS A 23 -2.40 -4.35 0.14
N ASN A 24 -2.58 -5.40 -0.67
CA ASN A 24 -1.52 -6.39 -0.92
C ASN A 24 -0.36 -5.81 -1.72
N ILE A 25 -0.64 -4.93 -2.69
CA ILE A 25 0.40 -4.27 -3.49
C ILE A 25 1.22 -3.33 -2.58
N LEU A 26 0.55 -2.47 -1.80
CA LEU A 26 1.22 -1.57 -0.86
C LEU A 26 2.03 -2.33 0.18
N ARG A 27 1.47 -3.40 0.76
CA ARG A 27 2.19 -4.26 1.73
C ARG A 27 3.48 -4.80 1.13
N LYS A 28 3.44 -5.32 -0.09
CA LYS A 28 4.63 -5.87 -0.76
C LYS A 28 5.71 -4.83 -1.01
N ARG A 29 5.33 -3.59 -1.38
CA ARG A 29 6.28 -2.52 -1.66
C ARG A 29 6.86 -1.90 -0.39
N LEU A 30 6.05 -1.76 0.66
CA LEU A 30 6.53 -1.35 1.98
C LEU A 30 7.53 -2.36 2.54
N MET A 31 7.22 -3.66 2.48
CA MET A 31 8.14 -4.70 2.96
C MET A 31 9.44 -4.85 2.13
N ALA A 32 9.58 -4.10 1.03
CA ALA A 32 10.81 -4.03 0.25
C ALA A 32 11.72 -2.86 0.64
N GLN A 33 11.24 -1.97 1.54
CA GLN A 33 12.00 -0.85 2.09
C GLN A 33 12.72 -1.32 3.36
N ASP A 34 14.02 -1.02 3.48
CA ASP A 34 14.84 -1.47 4.61
C ASP A 34 14.42 -0.80 5.94
N GLU A 35 13.87 0.41 5.88
CA GLU A 35 13.39 1.19 7.02
C GLU A 35 12.03 0.71 7.58
N VAL A 36 11.32 -0.16 6.84
CA VAL A 36 10.02 -0.69 7.25
C VAL A 36 10.21 -1.97 8.05
N SER A 37 9.87 -1.90 9.34
CA SER A 37 9.92 -3.04 10.24
C SER A 37 8.70 -3.96 10.09
N ALA A 38 7.53 -3.39 9.79
CA ALA A 38 6.32 -4.16 9.56
C ALA A 38 5.35 -3.43 8.63
N ALA A 39 4.71 -4.18 7.73
CA ALA A 39 3.53 -3.74 7.00
C ALA A 39 2.55 -4.90 6.89
N ALA A 40 1.31 -4.69 7.32
CA ALA A 40 0.26 -5.70 7.32
C ALA A 40 -1.10 -5.06 7.06
N TYR A 41 -2.07 -5.87 6.70
CA TYR A 41 -3.46 -5.43 6.69
C TYR A 41 -4.37 -6.58 7.07
N ASP A 42 -5.49 -6.24 7.70
CA ASP A 42 -6.55 -7.19 8.04
C ASP A 42 -7.90 -6.68 7.53
N ILE A 43 -8.78 -7.62 7.20
CA ILE A 43 -10.20 -7.34 6.94
C ILE A 43 -10.98 -8.23 7.90
N THR A 44 -11.26 -7.71 9.09
CA THR A 44 -11.87 -8.43 10.21
C THR A 44 -13.13 -9.20 9.80
N HIS A 45 -13.94 -8.62 8.90
CA HIS A 45 -15.13 -9.26 8.37
C HIS A 45 -15.14 -9.25 6.83
N PRO A 46 -15.05 -10.40 6.13
CA PRO A 46 -14.85 -10.44 4.68
C PRO A 46 -15.91 -9.72 3.82
N LEU A 47 -17.16 -9.66 4.29
CA LEU A 47 -18.28 -9.09 3.52
C LEU A 47 -18.56 -7.60 3.79
N ILE A 48 -18.19 -7.08 4.96
CA ILE A 48 -18.58 -5.73 5.41
C ILE A 48 -17.42 -4.94 6.03
N GLY A 49 -16.34 -5.64 6.37
CA GLY A 49 -15.16 -5.05 6.97
C GLY A 49 -14.46 -4.14 5.97
N GLN A 50 -13.92 -3.05 6.48
CA GLN A 50 -12.99 -2.21 5.74
C GLN A 50 -11.57 -2.66 6.09
N PRO A 51 -10.62 -2.62 5.14
CA PRO A 51 -9.24 -2.94 5.44
C PRO A 51 -8.64 -1.99 6.48
N GLU A 52 -8.06 -2.56 7.53
CA GLU A 52 -7.20 -1.87 8.47
C GLU A 52 -5.76 -2.16 8.08
N PHE A 53 -5.01 -1.13 7.72
CA PHE A 53 -3.65 -1.21 7.20
C PHE A 53 -2.66 -0.65 8.22
N GLU A 54 -1.71 -1.46 8.65
CA GLU A 54 -0.70 -1.12 9.65
C GLU A 54 0.69 -0.98 9.00
N VAL A 55 1.42 0.06 9.41
CA VAL A 55 2.81 0.30 9.03
C VAL A 55 3.64 0.72 10.24
N VAL A 56 4.77 0.04 10.43
CA VAL A 56 5.79 0.36 11.43
C VAL A 56 7.12 0.63 10.72
N SER A 57 7.65 1.84 10.89
CA SER A 57 8.92 2.29 10.28
C SER A 57 9.39 3.57 10.98
N SER A 58 10.64 3.99 10.73
CA SER A 58 11.15 5.27 11.26
C SER A 58 10.37 6.50 10.77
N ASN A 59 9.78 6.44 9.57
CA ASN A 59 8.88 7.46 9.04
C ASN A 59 7.75 6.82 8.21
N PRO A 60 6.62 6.41 8.84
CA PRO A 60 5.57 5.63 8.17
C PRO A 60 4.92 6.37 6.99
N LYS A 61 4.80 7.69 7.09
CA LYS A 61 4.18 8.51 6.04
C LYS A 61 5.05 8.57 4.81
N GLU A 62 6.34 8.79 4.98
CA GLU A 62 7.31 8.80 3.89
C GLU A 62 7.43 7.42 3.25
N SER A 63 7.48 6.36 4.05
CA SER A 63 7.48 4.97 3.58
C SER A 63 6.27 4.67 2.70
N LEU A 64 5.07 5.11 3.13
CA LEU A 64 3.83 4.98 2.36
C LEU A 64 3.85 5.76 1.04
N VAL A 65 4.39 6.98 1.04
CA VAL A 65 4.53 7.79 -0.18
C VAL A 65 5.46 7.10 -1.17
N THR A 66 6.64 6.69 -0.73
CA THR A 66 7.65 5.99 -1.55
C THR A 66 7.09 4.69 -2.14
N ALA A 67 6.36 3.91 -1.33
CA ALA A 67 5.71 2.70 -1.81
C ALA A 67 4.66 3.03 -2.89
N SER A 68 3.85 4.07 -2.67
CA SER A 68 2.81 4.50 -3.62
C SER A 68 3.38 5.01 -4.94
N GLU A 69 4.48 5.77 -4.89
CA GLU A 69 5.19 6.25 -6.08
C GLU A 69 5.79 5.09 -6.88
N THR A 70 6.36 4.10 -6.18
CA THR A 70 6.87 2.87 -6.81
C THR A 70 5.75 2.13 -7.56
N VAL A 71 4.60 1.92 -6.91
CA VAL A 71 3.44 1.26 -7.55
C VAL A 71 2.97 2.02 -8.78
N LYS A 72 2.94 3.35 -8.71
CA LYS A 72 2.55 4.20 -9.84
C LYS A 72 3.53 4.06 -11.00
N ALA A 73 4.83 4.03 -10.74
CA ALA A 73 5.85 3.83 -11.76
C ALA A 73 5.68 2.47 -12.46
N GLU A 74 5.58 1.39 -11.69
CA GLU A 74 5.39 0.03 -12.21
C GLU A 74 4.10 -0.11 -13.03
N ALA A 75 3.01 0.53 -12.59
CA ALA A 75 1.75 0.51 -13.33
C ALA A 75 1.85 1.25 -14.68
N ASN A 76 2.61 2.35 -14.74
CA ASN A 76 2.87 3.06 -15.99
C ASN A 76 3.76 2.23 -16.91
N GLU A 77 4.86 1.65 -16.39
CA GLU A 77 5.74 0.77 -17.15
C GLU A 77 4.98 -0.43 -17.73
N PHE A 78 4.11 -1.05 -16.93
CA PHE A 78 3.23 -2.12 -17.40
C PHE A 78 2.31 -1.66 -18.54
N LYS A 79 1.69 -0.49 -18.37
CA LYS A 79 0.78 0.07 -19.38
C LYS A 79 1.52 0.37 -20.69
N ASP A 80 2.69 0.98 -20.61
CA ASP A 80 3.48 1.37 -21.78
C ASP A 80 3.96 0.12 -22.53
N ALA A 81 4.48 -0.89 -21.82
CA ALA A 81 4.88 -2.17 -22.41
C ALA A 81 3.70 -2.90 -23.07
N LEU A 82 2.50 -2.81 -22.49
CA LEU A 82 1.30 -3.38 -23.09
C LEU A 82 0.91 -2.65 -24.38
N LEU A 83 0.93 -1.32 -24.39
CA LEU A 83 0.59 -0.54 -25.58
C LEU A 83 1.58 -0.75 -26.71
N GLU A 84 2.88 -0.83 -26.41
CA GLU A 84 3.91 -1.13 -27.41
C GLU A 84 3.69 -2.50 -28.07
N ALA A 85 3.34 -3.53 -27.29
CA ALA A 85 3.10 -4.88 -27.80
C ALA A 85 1.89 -5.01 -28.74
N PHE A 86 0.92 -4.09 -28.66
CA PHE A 86 -0.32 -4.14 -29.45
C PHE A 86 -0.45 -3.00 -30.49
N ASN A 87 0.56 -2.13 -30.60
CA ASN A 87 0.64 -1.08 -31.63
C ASN A 87 1.48 -1.49 -32.85
N GLU A 88 1.75 -2.79 -33.03
CA GLU A 88 2.23 -3.38 -34.29
C GLU A 88 1.08 -3.66 -35.28
#